data_AF-A0A8D3WKM1-F1
#
_entry.id   AF-A0A8D3WKM1-F1
#
_cell.length_a   1.000
_cell.length_b   1.000
_cell.length_c   1.000
_cell.angle_alpha   90.00
_cell.angle_beta   90.00
_cell.angle_gamma   90.00
#
_symmetry.space_group_name_H-M   'P 1'
#
loop_
_entity.id
_entity.type
_entity.pdbx_description
1 polymer ?
#
loop_
_entity_poly.entity_id
_entity_poly.type
_entity_poly.pdbx_seq_one_letter_code
_entity_poly.pdbx_strand_id
1 'polypeptide(L)'
;MARRPLPRILSSGSASITRSREIARTAADNATDVLHPLITVTRGMRLLAGAGRQKWTATPRDRRGHVLFLVAACVLAVALIPYGPLLALISVMGAAAWRGRDRTPARTGPDEAGTARLQALYEALVPHFSVPDDPAPLFSHGGDWEKAFGTSYVFDADGRLTRLQVTYPAYFTDGDPAARSRVEQVLHAKSGRGREYHFAWDEESNQLLMTVLPPLPTTIAAQRFVTAPGETVLGFTDADAVRRTVPVEDGDVTRDASPVIWRTGGRSTEPHLLVVGHPGSGTTTLMRSLALQALQQGDVLVVEGGGTGEYGFLAGRDGVLAVERGLAGALATLEWAAHETERRLIAANRARQSGHPEPEDIGRPLWILLDRPSALGHLAAADGRQDPQELLRVPLRHGRAAGVTVVVAEQFDSLHALDETVRTHTRARVVLGPADRDEVEAVLGAQPHTTPTPDVPPGRGYTRLGGGPVLRLQVPATPDPYDDATSEAHRTAVLDLLPGGAPAVEAVQEALPEPEPEPEIVSTHKEQLIGAPATAER
;
A
#
# COMPACT_ATOMS: atom_id res chain seq x y z
N MET A 1 -23.11 92.98 -42.98
CA MET A 1 -23.06 93.77 -41.73
C MET A 1 -22.09 93.09 -40.77
N ALA A 2 -21.09 93.86 -40.26
CA ALA A 2 -20.30 93.67 -39.03
C ALA A 2 -19.56 92.32 -38.80
N ARG A 3 -18.31 92.21 -38.34
CA ARG A 3 -17.21 93.10 -37.88
C ARG A 3 -15.94 92.22 -37.89
N ARG A 4 -14.77 92.85 -38.11
CA ARG A 4 -13.39 92.30 -37.88
C ARG A 4 -13.23 91.75 -36.45
N PRO A 5 -12.33 90.78 -36.20
CA PRO A 5 -10.96 91.16 -35.76
C PRO A 5 -9.79 90.21 -36.14
N LEU A 6 -8.59 90.80 -36.23
CA LEU A 6 -7.26 90.22 -35.90
C LEU A 6 -6.90 90.69 -34.47
N PRO A 7 -5.76 90.31 -33.85
CA PRO A 7 -5.21 88.98 -33.57
C PRO A 7 -4.90 88.80 -32.05
N ARG A 8 -4.51 87.61 -31.57
CA ARG A 8 -3.79 87.50 -30.28
C ARG A 8 -2.88 86.27 -30.22
N ILE A 9 -1.74 86.51 -29.57
CA ILE A 9 -0.50 85.76 -29.52
C ILE A 9 -0.55 84.64 -28.46
N LEU A 10 0.07 83.51 -28.80
CA LEU A 10 0.70 82.44 -28.00
C LEU A 10 0.39 82.36 -26.48
N SER A 11 -0.14 81.20 -26.07
CA SER A 11 0.27 80.53 -24.83
C SER A 11 0.64 79.08 -25.14
N SER A 12 1.93 78.85 -25.36
CA SER A 12 2.56 77.54 -25.34
C SER A 12 2.60 77.03 -23.90
N GLY A 13 1.79 76.03 -23.57
CA GLY A 13 1.80 75.48 -22.21
C GLY A 13 0.84 74.30 -22.02
N SER A 14 1.10 73.17 -22.70
CA SER A 14 0.54 71.85 -22.31
C SER A 14 1.07 70.67 -23.12
N ALA A 15 1.82 70.88 -24.22
CA ALA A 15 2.33 69.79 -25.05
C ALA A 15 3.59 69.08 -24.51
N SER A 16 4.23 69.59 -23.45
CA SER A 16 5.44 68.98 -22.86
C SER A 16 5.17 68.00 -21.70
N ILE A 17 3.97 68.02 -21.11
CA ILE A 17 3.63 67.20 -19.92
C ILE A 17 3.02 65.84 -20.29
N THR A 18 2.45 65.70 -21.49
CA THR A 18 1.96 64.41 -22.00
C THR A 18 3.09 63.53 -22.54
N ARG A 19 4.11 64.12 -23.19
CA ARG A 19 5.29 63.39 -23.69
C ARG A 19 6.23 62.91 -22.57
N SER A 20 6.28 63.59 -21.43
CA SER A 20 7.09 63.15 -20.26
C SER A 20 6.47 61.99 -19.48
N ARG A 21 5.14 61.81 -19.54
CA ARG A 21 4.43 60.72 -18.84
C ARG A 21 4.47 59.39 -19.59
N GLU A 22 4.58 59.42 -20.92
CA GLU A 22 4.74 58.23 -21.76
C GLU A 22 6.17 57.68 -21.74
N ILE A 23 7.18 58.57 -21.69
CA ILE A 23 8.60 58.20 -21.52
C ILE A 23 8.87 57.65 -20.11
N ALA A 24 8.15 58.13 -19.10
CA ALA A 24 8.25 57.60 -17.73
C ALA A 24 7.61 56.19 -17.58
N ARG A 25 6.59 55.84 -18.38
CA ARG A 25 6.01 54.48 -18.40
C ARG A 25 6.86 53.49 -19.19
N THR A 26 7.41 53.89 -20.34
CA THR A 26 8.32 53.03 -21.14
C THR A 26 9.70 52.86 -20.52
N ALA A 27 10.16 53.80 -19.67
CA ALA A 27 11.36 53.61 -18.85
C ALA A 27 11.11 52.73 -17.61
N ALA A 28 9.90 52.72 -17.04
CA ALA A 28 9.53 51.85 -15.93
C ALA A 28 9.37 50.38 -16.35
N ASP A 29 8.82 50.12 -17.53
CA ASP A 29 8.69 48.74 -18.04
C ASP A 29 10.06 48.14 -18.43
N ASN A 30 10.96 48.93 -19.05
CA ASN A 30 12.31 48.45 -19.38
C ASN A 30 13.25 48.33 -18.16
N ALA A 31 13.01 49.07 -17.07
CA ALA A 31 13.80 48.95 -15.84
C ALA A 31 13.43 47.71 -15.02
N THR A 32 12.20 47.20 -15.17
CA THR A 32 11.72 46.04 -14.40
C THR A 32 12.28 44.72 -14.94
N ASP A 33 12.46 44.61 -16.26
CA ASP A 33 13.06 43.42 -16.90
C ASP A 33 14.59 43.30 -16.71
N VAL A 34 15.30 44.42 -16.56
CA VAL A 34 16.76 44.41 -16.32
C VAL A 34 17.10 44.08 -14.85
N LEU A 35 16.19 44.39 -13.92
CA LEU A 35 16.40 44.16 -12.49
C LEU A 35 15.94 42.77 -12.03
N HIS A 36 15.02 42.12 -12.75
CA HIS A 36 14.51 40.80 -12.36
C HIS A 36 15.60 39.72 -12.25
N PRO A 37 16.54 39.57 -13.20
CA PRO A 37 17.64 38.61 -13.07
C PRO A 37 18.55 38.89 -11.87
N LEU A 38 18.82 40.18 -11.60
CA LEU A 38 19.62 40.64 -10.46
C LEU A 38 18.91 40.35 -9.12
N ILE A 39 17.59 40.55 -9.05
CA ILE A 39 16.78 40.23 -7.87
C ILE A 39 16.74 38.71 -7.64
N THR A 40 16.59 37.90 -8.68
CA THR A 40 16.59 36.43 -8.60
C THR A 40 17.93 35.90 -8.10
N VAL A 41 19.05 36.39 -8.66
CA VAL A 41 20.40 35.96 -8.26
C VAL A 41 20.72 36.42 -6.83
N THR A 42 20.40 37.65 -6.45
CA THR A 42 20.64 38.15 -5.08
C THR A 42 19.80 37.39 -4.04
N ARG A 43 18.56 37.03 -4.36
CA ARG A 43 17.69 36.19 -3.50
C ARG A 43 18.22 34.77 -3.37
N GLY A 44 18.63 34.14 -4.48
CA GLY A 44 19.25 32.81 -4.48
C GLY A 44 20.54 32.78 -3.65
N MET A 45 21.37 33.82 -3.74
CA MET A 45 22.59 33.97 -2.95
C MET A 45 22.29 34.05 -1.44
N ARG A 46 21.23 34.76 -1.04
CA ARG A 46 20.78 34.82 0.37
C ARG A 46 20.31 33.46 0.89
N LEU A 47 19.57 32.69 0.08
CA LEU A 47 19.10 31.36 0.46
C LEU A 47 20.25 30.35 0.59
N LEU A 48 21.23 30.41 -0.31
CA LEU A 48 22.45 29.59 -0.23
C LEU A 48 23.28 29.95 1.00
N ALA A 49 23.43 31.24 1.32
CA ALA A 49 24.09 31.70 2.53
C ALA A 49 23.36 31.24 3.81
N GLY A 50 22.03 31.27 3.82
CA GLY A 50 21.20 30.78 4.92
C GLY A 50 21.35 29.27 5.17
N ALA A 51 21.27 28.47 4.10
CA ALA A 51 21.46 27.02 4.17
C ALA A 51 22.90 26.63 4.60
N GLY A 52 23.90 27.37 4.12
CA GLY A 52 25.29 27.22 4.55
C GLY A 52 25.47 27.53 6.04
N ARG A 53 24.86 28.62 6.52
CA ARG A 53 24.89 29.01 7.93
C ARG A 53 24.22 27.98 8.82
N GLN A 54 23.05 27.45 8.43
CA GLN A 54 22.32 26.43 9.18
C GLN A 54 23.10 25.11 9.26
N LYS A 55 23.70 24.67 8.16
CA LYS A 55 24.60 23.49 8.14
C LYS A 55 25.83 23.70 9.02
N TRP A 56 26.42 24.90 9.00
CA TRP A 56 27.56 25.24 9.87
C TRP A 56 27.20 25.23 11.36
N THR A 57 26.03 25.77 11.73
CA THR A 57 25.54 25.72 13.12
C THR A 57 25.23 24.30 13.58
N ALA A 58 24.74 23.44 12.68
CA ALA A 58 24.46 22.03 12.96
C ALA A 58 25.72 21.15 12.99
N THR A 59 26.89 21.66 12.56
CA THR A 59 28.13 20.88 12.54
C THR A 59 28.80 20.87 13.93
N PRO A 60 29.05 19.68 14.52
CA PRO A 60 29.76 19.50 15.79
C PRO A 60 31.12 20.20 15.83
N ARG A 61 31.51 20.76 16.98
CA ARG A 61 32.69 21.66 17.13
C ARG A 61 34.02 21.00 16.74
N ASP A 62 34.14 19.70 16.97
CA ASP A 62 35.27 18.81 16.65
C ASP A 62 35.45 18.57 15.14
N ARG A 63 34.38 18.64 14.34
CA ARG A 63 34.44 18.44 12.88
C ARG A 63 34.62 19.72 12.06
N ARG A 64 34.53 20.89 12.69
CA ARG A 64 34.66 22.19 12.00
C ARG A 64 36.02 22.42 11.35
N GLY A 65 37.10 21.93 11.97
CA GLY A 65 38.46 22.03 11.42
C GLY A 65 38.62 21.25 10.11
N HIS A 66 38.13 20.02 10.06
CA HIS A 66 38.17 19.16 8.87
C HIS A 66 37.36 19.75 7.71
N VAL A 67 36.19 20.32 7.99
CA VAL A 67 35.35 20.99 6.99
C VAL A 67 36.05 22.24 6.44
N LEU A 68 36.68 23.05 7.30
CA LEU A 68 37.42 24.24 6.86
C LEU A 68 38.62 23.86 5.99
N PHE A 69 39.35 22.81 6.36
CA PHE A 69 40.48 22.31 5.57
C PHE A 69 40.03 21.81 4.20
N LEU A 70 38.95 21.03 4.13
CA LEU A 70 38.38 20.55 2.88
C LEU A 70 37.94 21.72 1.97
N VAL A 71 37.26 22.72 2.53
CA VAL A 71 36.84 23.91 1.77
C VAL A 71 38.05 24.68 1.26
N ALA A 72 39.09 24.88 2.08
CA ALA A 72 40.32 25.54 1.66
C ALA A 72 41.04 24.77 0.54
N ALA A 73 41.09 23.45 0.62
CA ALA A 73 41.66 22.59 -0.42
C ALA A 73 40.88 22.68 -1.74
N CYS A 74 39.54 22.68 -1.70
CA CYS A 74 38.71 22.89 -2.89
C CYS A 74 38.93 24.27 -3.51
N VAL A 75 39.02 25.33 -2.69
CA VAL A 75 39.30 26.70 -3.18
C VAL A 75 40.68 26.76 -3.84
N LEU A 76 41.70 26.14 -3.26
CA LEU A 76 43.04 26.08 -3.83
C LEU A 76 43.05 25.32 -5.16
N ALA A 77 42.37 24.17 -5.24
CA ALA A 77 42.25 23.40 -6.48
C ALA A 77 41.56 24.21 -7.60
N VAL A 78 40.47 24.92 -7.28
CA VAL A 78 39.78 25.80 -8.23
C VAL A 78 40.67 26.96 -8.68
N ALA A 79 41.50 27.51 -7.80
CA ALA A 79 42.42 28.60 -8.14
C ALA A 79 43.55 28.16 -9.07
N LEU A 80 43.97 26.90 -9.00
CA LEU A 80 45.06 26.34 -9.81
C LEU A 80 44.61 25.88 -11.21
N ILE A 81 43.30 25.69 -11.43
CA ILE A 81 42.75 25.31 -12.73
C ILE A 81 42.62 26.56 -13.62
N PRO A 82 43.13 26.55 -14.88
CA PRO A 82 42.91 27.64 -15.81
C PRO A 82 41.41 27.83 -16.06
N TYR A 83 40.94 29.08 -15.93
CA TYR A 83 39.51 29.45 -15.92
C TYR A 83 38.67 28.92 -14.74
N GLY A 84 39.27 28.25 -13.77
CA GLY A 84 38.60 27.71 -12.58
C GLY A 84 37.81 28.76 -11.79
N PRO A 85 38.38 29.95 -11.46
CA PRO A 85 37.65 31.01 -10.77
C PRO A 85 36.44 31.53 -11.56
N LEU A 86 36.57 31.62 -12.89
CA LEU A 86 35.48 32.07 -13.77
C LEU A 86 34.36 31.03 -13.82
N LEU A 87 34.69 29.75 -13.97
CA LEU A 87 33.71 28.65 -13.94
C LEU A 87 33.02 28.56 -12.58
N ALA A 88 33.75 28.71 -11.48
CA ALA A 88 33.16 28.74 -10.15
C ALA A 88 32.17 29.89 -9.99
N LEU A 89 32.49 31.09 -10.50
CA LEU A 89 31.58 32.22 -10.49
C LEU A 89 30.31 31.91 -11.32
N ILE A 90 30.45 31.35 -12.52
CA ILE A 90 29.33 30.98 -13.39
C ILE A 90 28.47 29.90 -12.72
N SER A 91 29.07 28.88 -12.12
CA SER A 91 28.36 27.81 -11.40
C SER A 91 27.61 28.35 -10.17
N VAL A 92 28.22 29.25 -9.39
CA VAL A 92 27.56 29.89 -8.24
C VAL A 92 26.40 30.77 -8.70
N MET A 93 26.59 31.56 -9.77
CA MET A 93 25.50 32.36 -10.35
C MET A 93 24.38 31.48 -10.90
N GLY A 94 24.71 30.37 -11.55
CA GLY A 94 23.73 29.39 -12.05
C GLY A 94 22.96 28.71 -10.92
N ALA A 95 23.65 28.29 -9.85
CA ALA A 95 23.03 27.72 -8.66
C ALA A 95 22.15 28.74 -7.92
N ALA A 96 22.59 29.99 -7.82
CA ALA A 96 21.80 31.08 -7.24
C ALA A 96 20.58 31.39 -8.10
N ALA A 97 20.70 31.47 -9.43
CA ALA A 97 19.57 31.67 -10.33
C ALA A 97 18.58 30.49 -10.29
N TRP A 98 19.06 29.25 -10.20
CA TRP A 98 18.21 28.06 -10.09
C TRP A 98 17.48 28.00 -8.75
N ARG A 99 18.16 28.32 -7.64
CA ARG A 99 17.59 28.35 -6.28
C ARG A 99 16.68 29.56 -6.06
N GLY A 100 16.94 30.66 -6.75
CA GLY A 100 16.21 31.93 -6.67
C GLY A 100 15.04 32.05 -7.63
N ARG A 101 14.93 31.15 -8.63
CA ARG A 101 13.79 31.07 -9.55
C ARG A 101 12.51 30.91 -8.73
N ASP A 102 11.46 31.65 -9.12
CA ASP A 102 10.19 31.69 -8.39
C ASP A 102 9.63 30.28 -8.15
N ARG A 103 9.85 29.76 -6.95
CA ARG A 103 8.75 29.14 -6.21
C ARG A 103 7.95 30.33 -5.71
N THR A 104 6.81 30.57 -6.36
CA THR A 104 5.78 31.47 -5.89
C THR A 104 5.73 31.37 -4.36
N PRO A 105 5.98 32.47 -3.62
CA PRO A 105 5.85 32.43 -2.17
C PRO A 105 4.46 31.89 -1.87
N ALA A 106 4.38 30.88 -1.00
CA ALA A 106 3.13 30.22 -0.66
C ALA A 106 2.08 31.30 -0.37
N ARG A 107 1.03 31.34 -1.20
CA ARG A 107 -0.13 32.21 -0.96
C ARG A 107 -0.62 31.86 0.46
N THR A 108 -0.56 32.83 1.36
CA THR A 108 -1.16 32.73 2.69
C THR A 108 -2.66 32.89 2.52
N GLY A 109 -3.35 31.77 2.29
CA GLY A 109 -4.81 31.70 2.14
C GLY A 109 -5.23 30.85 0.94
N PRO A 110 -6.48 30.36 0.93
CA PRO A 110 -7.02 29.63 -0.21
C PRO A 110 -7.11 30.59 -1.41
N ASP A 111 -6.98 30.06 -2.63
CA ASP A 111 -7.37 30.81 -3.81
C ASP A 111 -8.91 30.96 -3.85
N GLU A 112 -9.44 31.81 -4.74
CA GLU A 112 -10.90 32.04 -4.84
C GLU A 112 -11.69 30.73 -5.03
N ALA A 113 -11.11 29.78 -5.76
CA ALA A 113 -11.69 28.44 -5.94
C ALA A 113 -11.70 27.63 -4.63
N GLY A 114 -10.62 27.66 -3.85
CA GLY A 114 -10.52 27.04 -2.54
C GLY A 114 -11.52 27.63 -1.54
N THR A 115 -11.67 28.96 -1.51
CA THR A 115 -12.67 29.64 -0.66
C THR A 115 -14.09 29.23 -1.04
N ALA A 116 -14.41 29.19 -2.34
CA ALA A 116 -15.70 28.73 -2.82
C ALA A 116 -15.98 27.26 -2.45
N ARG A 117 -14.96 26.39 -2.48
CA ARG A 117 -15.07 25.00 -2.03
C ARG A 117 -15.35 24.90 -0.53
N LEU A 118 -14.64 25.66 0.30
CA LEU A 118 -14.86 25.68 1.75
C LEU A 118 -16.27 26.20 2.07
N GLN A 119 -16.72 27.28 1.43
CA GLN A 119 -18.10 27.75 1.60
C GLN A 119 -19.12 26.67 1.20
N ALA A 120 -18.95 26.04 0.04
CA ALA A 120 -19.88 25.00 -0.42
C ALA A 120 -19.91 23.77 0.50
N LEU A 121 -18.77 23.45 1.15
CA LEU A 121 -18.68 22.40 2.14
C LEU A 121 -19.36 22.78 3.44
N TYR A 122 -19.13 24.00 3.93
CA TYR A 122 -19.78 24.54 5.11
C TYR A 122 -21.30 24.52 4.98
N GLU A 123 -21.83 25.02 3.86
CA GLU A 123 -23.26 25.00 3.55
C GLU A 123 -23.85 23.58 3.55
N ALA A 124 -23.09 22.59 3.08
CA ALA A 124 -23.53 21.20 3.05
C ALA A 124 -23.58 20.56 4.45
N LEU A 125 -22.84 21.09 5.42
CA LEU A 125 -22.83 20.60 6.80
C LEU A 125 -23.91 21.25 7.68
N VAL A 126 -24.50 22.38 7.24
CA VAL A 126 -25.56 23.08 7.98
C VAL A 126 -26.71 22.16 8.41
N PRO A 127 -27.25 21.26 7.55
CA PRO A 127 -28.34 20.37 7.96
C PRO A 127 -27.97 19.35 9.06
N HIS A 128 -26.68 19.12 9.29
CA HIS A 128 -26.17 18.13 10.25
C HIS A 128 -25.73 18.75 11.57
N PHE A 129 -25.25 20.00 11.53
CA PHE A 129 -24.72 20.69 12.70
C PHE A 129 -25.58 21.85 13.19
N SER A 130 -26.67 22.22 12.50
CA SER A 130 -27.54 23.33 12.92
C SER A 130 -28.82 22.81 13.56
N VAL A 131 -29.30 23.50 14.60
CA VAL A 131 -30.62 23.27 15.21
C VAL A 131 -31.43 24.59 15.22
N PRO A 132 -32.75 24.55 14.98
CA PRO A 132 -33.57 25.78 14.86
C PRO A 132 -33.59 26.66 16.11
N ASP A 133 -33.37 26.08 17.29
CA ASP A 133 -33.49 26.77 18.58
C ASP A 133 -32.17 27.43 19.05
N ASP A 134 -31.08 27.31 18.28
CA ASP A 134 -29.80 27.94 18.59
C ASP A 134 -29.83 29.43 18.21
N PRO A 135 -29.68 30.37 19.16
CA PRO A 135 -29.71 31.80 18.87
C PRO A 135 -28.46 32.31 18.12
N ALA A 136 -27.36 31.55 18.13
CA ALA A 136 -26.10 31.94 17.48
C ALA A 136 -25.37 30.72 16.91
N PRO A 137 -25.96 30.03 15.91
CA PRO A 137 -25.44 28.76 15.43
C PRO A 137 -24.10 28.90 14.73
N LEU A 138 -23.18 28.00 15.05
CA LEU A 138 -21.89 27.88 14.37
C LEU A 138 -22.07 27.58 12.87
N PHE A 139 -23.12 26.82 12.54
CA PHE A 139 -23.52 26.49 11.18
C PHE A 139 -24.87 27.12 10.83
N SER A 140 -24.88 28.01 9.84
CA SER A 140 -26.10 28.63 9.30
C SER A 140 -25.98 28.88 7.81
N HIS A 141 -27.09 28.84 7.08
CA HIS A 141 -27.08 29.17 5.65
C HIS A 141 -26.66 30.63 5.43
N GLY A 142 -25.72 30.85 4.52
CA GLY A 142 -25.07 32.14 4.29
C GLY A 142 -24.07 32.53 5.37
N GLY A 143 -23.76 31.62 6.31
CA GLY A 143 -22.79 31.83 7.38
C GLY A 143 -21.34 31.81 6.90
N ASP A 144 -20.45 32.23 7.80
CA ASP A 144 -19.02 32.29 7.56
C ASP A 144 -18.33 30.99 8.01
N TRP A 145 -17.65 30.34 7.07
CA TRP A 145 -16.95 29.08 7.29
C TRP A 145 -15.70 29.25 8.18
N GLU A 146 -15.12 30.46 8.29
CA GLU A 146 -13.85 30.68 9.00
C GLU A 146 -13.92 30.27 10.47
N LYS A 147 -15.08 30.43 11.13
CA LYS A 147 -15.24 30.01 12.53
C LYS A 147 -15.31 28.50 12.70
N ALA A 148 -15.87 27.79 11.71
CA ALA A 148 -16.05 26.35 11.77
C ALA A 148 -14.77 25.59 11.37
N PHE A 149 -14.06 26.06 10.35
CA PHE A 149 -12.85 25.38 9.85
C PHE A 149 -11.54 26.04 10.31
N GLY A 150 -11.59 27.29 10.78
CA GLY A 150 -10.41 28.04 11.18
C GLY A 150 -9.41 28.19 10.03
N THR A 151 -8.13 28.05 10.36
CA THR A 151 -7.00 28.04 9.41
C THR A 151 -6.43 26.64 9.19
N SER A 152 -7.07 25.60 9.73
CA SER A 152 -6.57 24.22 9.74
C SER A 152 -7.11 23.43 8.54
N TYR A 153 -6.76 23.90 7.34
CA TYR A 153 -7.04 23.22 6.07
C TYR A 153 -5.80 23.23 5.18
N VAL A 154 -5.67 22.19 4.37
CA VAL A 154 -4.56 22.05 3.41
C VAL A 154 -5.12 21.60 2.07
N PHE A 155 -4.71 22.30 1.02
CA PHE A 155 -4.97 21.93 -0.37
C PHE A 155 -3.69 21.36 -0.99
N ASP A 156 -3.86 20.45 -1.95
CA ASP A 156 -2.77 20.04 -2.83
C ASP A 156 -2.54 21.02 -3.98
N ALA A 157 -1.58 20.69 -4.86
CA ALA A 157 -1.23 21.50 -6.02
C ALA A 157 -2.39 21.65 -7.03
N ASP A 158 -3.35 20.72 -7.02
CA ASP A 158 -4.53 20.74 -7.89
C ASP A 158 -5.73 21.49 -7.24
N GLY A 159 -5.52 22.07 -6.05
CA GLY A 159 -6.55 22.80 -5.31
C GLY A 159 -7.63 21.89 -4.70
N ARG A 160 -7.32 20.61 -4.46
CA ARG A 160 -8.20 19.66 -3.75
C ARG A 160 -7.81 19.56 -2.29
N LEU A 161 -8.81 19.34 -1.44
CA LEU A 161 -8.65 19.30 0.01
C LEU A 161 -7.95 18.00 0.43
N THR A 162 -6.82 18.11 1.12
CA THR A 162 -6.05 16.97 1.67
C THR A 162 -6.17 16.85 3.18
N ARG A 163 -6.46 17.96 3.85
CA ARG A 163 -6.72 18.01 5.29
C ARG A 163 -7.76 19.07 5.58
N LEU A 164 -8.70 18.76 6.45
CA LEU A 164 -9.68 19.70 6.99
C LEU A 164 -9.97 19.37 8.44
N GLN A 165 -9.86 20.35 9.31
CA GLN A 165 -10.39 20.26 10.66
C GLN A 165 -11.71 21.02 10.72
N VAL A 166 -12.75 20.35 11.23
CA VAL A 166 -14.09 20.90 11.42
C VAL A 166 -14.36 20.97 12.91
N THR A 167 -14.64 22.15 13.41
CA THR A 167 -15.18 22.35 14.77
C THR A 167 -16.69 22.18 14.68
N TYR A 168 -17.27 21.26 15.45
CA TYR A 168 -18.70 21.03 15.48
C TYR A 168 -19.33 21.51 16.79
N PRO A 169 -20.65 21.80 16.82
CA PRO A 169 -21.31 22.26 18.04
C PRO A 169 -21.42 21.17 19.11
N ALA A 170 -21.33 21.55 20.38
CA ALA A 170 -21.38 20.62 21.52
C ALA A 170 -22.70 19.84 21.66
N TYR A 171 -23.77 20.27 20.99
CA TYR A 171 -25.05 19.55 20.95
C TYR A 171 -25.11 18.49 19.84
N PHE A 172 -24.11 18.44 18.94
CA PHE A 172 -24.04 17.38 17.96
C PHE A 172 -23.83 16.05 18.67
N THR A 173 -24.62 15.05 18.31
CA THR A 173 -24.56 13.71 18.91
C THR A 173 -23.42 12.92 18.29
N ASP A 174 -22.18 13.32 18.56
CA ASP A 174 -21.00 12.60 18.08
C ASP A 174 -20.92 11.18 18.63
N GLY A 175 -21.51 10.85 19.78
CA GLY A 175 -21.63 9.47 20.26
C GLY A 175 -22.52 8.53 19.41
N ASP A 176 -23.31 9.06 18.48
CA ASP A 176 -24.14 8.26 17.55
C ASP A 176 -23.35 7.92 16.25
N PRO A 177 -23.03 6.63 15.99
CA PRO A 177 -22.34 6.23 14.76
C PRO A 177 -23.09 6.64 13.49
N ALA A 178 -24.43 6.63 13.50
CA ALA A 178 -25.22 7.03 12.34
C ALA A 178 -25.09 8.53 12.06
N ALA A 179 -24.97 9.36 13.09
CA ALA A 179 -24.70 10.80 12.95
C ALA A 179 -23.32 11.05 12.36
N ARG A 180 -22.28 10.36 12.84
CA ARG A 180 -20.92 10.44 12.28
C ARG A 180 -20.90 10.06 10.81
N SER A 181 -21.46 8.91 10.46
CA SER A 181 -21.46 8.40 9.08
C SER A 181 -22.13 9.36 8.09
N ARG A 182 -23.21 10.05 8.49
CA ARG A 182 -23.83 11.10 7.65
C ARG A 182 -22.86 12.26 7.35
N VAL A 183 -22.17 12.76 8.37
CA VAL A 183 -21.20 13.87 8.21
C VAL A 183 -20.02 13.43 7.34
N GLU A 184 -19.46 12.25 7.60
CA GLU A 184 -18.35 11.70 6.82
C GLU A 184 -18.72 11.50 5.34
N GLN A 185 -19.95 11.06 5.06
CA GLN A 185 -20.47 10.91 3.70
C GLN A 185 -20.55 12.25 2.96
N VAL A 186 -21.02 13.32 3.63
CA VAL A 186 -21.04 14.68 3.04
C VAL A 186 -19.62 15.16 2.76
N LEU A 187 -18.72 15.05 3.74
CA LEU A 187 -17.33 15.47 3.58
C LEU A 187 -16.62 14.73 2.45
N HIS A 188 -16.80 13.41 2.37
CA HIS A 188 -16.26 12.60 1.27
C HIS A 188 -16.82 13.06 -0.09
N ALA A 189 -18.15 13.21 -0.20
CA ALA A 189 -18.80 13.59 -1.45
C ALA A 189 -18.33 14.96 -1.97
N LYS A 190 -18.07 15.91 -1.06
CA LYS A 190 -17.69 17.29 -1.39
C LYS A 190 -16.18 17.51 -1.53
N SER A 191 -15.35 16.66 -0.93
CA SER A 191 -13.88 16.76 -1.02
C SER A 191 -13.31 16.11 -2.29
N GLY A 192 -14.10 15.27 -2.97
CA GLY A 192 -13.79 14.68 -4.27
C GLY A 192 -13.60 13.18 -4.21
N ARG A 193 -14.08 12.48 -5.25
CA ARG A 193 -14.01 11.01 -5.39
C ARG A 193 -12.61 10.52 -5.78
N GLY A 194 -12.35 9.24 -5.53
CA GLY A 194 -11.11 8.55 -5.93
C GLY A 194 -9.95 8.72 -4.95
N ARG A 195 -10.21 9.17 -3.72
CA ARG A 195 -9.25 9.22 -2.62
C ARG A 195 -9.83 8.55 -1.40
N GLU A 196 -8.98 7.87 -0.64
CA GLU A 196 -9.34 7.31 0.65
C GLU A 196 -9.15 8.40 1.71
N TYR A 197 -10.24 8.73 2.42
CA TYR A 197 -10.23 9.70 3.51
C TYR A 197 -10.36 8.99 4.85
N HIS A 198 -9.58 9.44 5.81
CA HIS A 198 -9.67 9.07 7.22
C HIS A 198 -10.31 10.20 8.02
N PHE A 199 -11.22 9.82 8.93
CA PHE A 199 -11.95 10.72 9.79
C PHE A 199 -11.64 10.40 11.25
N ALA A 200 -11.01 11.35 11.94
CA ALA A 200 -10.72 11.25 13.37
C ALA A 200 -11.61 12.22 14.14
N TRP A 201 -12.49 11.68 14.98
CA TRP A 201 -13.34 12.43 15.89
C TRP A 201 -12.63 12.61 17.23
N ASP A 202 -12.45 13.87 17.64
CA ASP A 202 -12.05 14.28 18.98
C ASP A 202 -13.28 14.81 19.71
N GLU A 203 -13.94 13.89 20.44
CA GLU A 203 -15.13 14.15 21.23
C GLU A 203 -14.88 15.15 22.36
N GLU A 204 -13.66 15.19 22.92
CA GLU A 204 -13.33 16.10 24.02
C GLU A 204 -13.27 17.55 23.55
N SER A 205 -12.74 17.77 22.34
CA SER A 205 -12.56 19.11 21.76
C SER A 205 -13.69 19.54 20.82
N ASN A 206 -14.67 18.67 20.55
CA ASN A 206 -15.67 18.83 19.49
C ASN A 206 -15.05 19.08 18.11
N GLN A 207 -14.06 18.27 17.73
CA GLN A 207 -13.32 18.42 16.48
C GLN A 207 -13.36 17.17 15.62
N LEU A 208 -13.58 17.34 14.33
CA LEU A 208 -13.47 16.31 13.31
C LEU A 208 -12.30 16.64 12.39
N LEU A 209 -11.29 15.78 12.37
CA LEU A 209 -10.17 15.87 11.44
C LEU A 209 -10.39 14.91 10.27
N MET A 210 -10.57 15.46 9.08
CA MET A 210 -10.51 14.74 7.82
C MET A 210 -9.11 14.83 7.21
N THR A 211 -8.56 13.68 6.82
CA THR A 211 -7.24 13.58 6.17
C THR A 211 -7.30 12.63 4.98
N VAL A 212 -6.62 12.99 3.89
CA VAL A 212 -6.39 12.07 2.77
C VAL A 212 -5.26 11.13 3.15
N LEU A 213 -5.49 9.83 3.02
CA LEU A 213 -4.46 8.83 3.23
C LEU A 213 -3.62 8.61 1.97
N PRO A 214 -2.31 8.34 2.11
CA PRO A 214 -1.52 7.88 0.99
C PRO A 214 -2.04 6.53 0.48
N PRO A 215 -1.85 6.23 -0.82
CA PRO A 215 -2.17 4.91 -1.35
C PRO A 215 -1.23 3.87 -0.72
N LEU A 216 -1.76 2.74 -0.26
CA LEU A 216 -0.91 1.62 0.13
C LEU A 216 -0.15 1.07 -1.10
N PRO A 217 1.08 0.58 -0.92
CA PRO A 217 1.96 0.13 -2.00
C PRO A 217 1.43 -1.13 -2.70
N THR A 218 1.22 -1.06 -4.01
CA THR A 218 0.74 -2.19 -4.84
C THR A 218 1.85 -3.02 -5.48
N THR A 219 3.10 -2.61 -5.28
CA THR A 219 4.30 -3.14 -5.94
C THR A 219 5.01 -4.25 -5.15
N ILE A 220 4.59 -4.49 -3.90
CA ILE A 220 5.12 -5.59 -3.09
C ILE A 220 4.57 -6.90 -3.66
N ALA A 221 5.45 -7.74 -4.19
CA ALA A 221 5.13 -9.08 -4.66
C ALA A 221 5.25 -10.14 -3.56
N ALA A 222 4.80 -11.35 -3.86
CA ALA A 222 5.07 -12.54 -3.07
C ALA A 222 6.58 -12.68 -2.83
N GLN A 223 6.96 -12.88 -1.58
CA GLN A 223 8.35 -13.09 -1.17
C GLN A 223 8.37 -13.81 0.19
N ARG A 224 9.56 -14.15 0.68
CA ARG A 224 9.70 -14.69 2.04
C ARG A 224 9.62 -13.54 3.04
N PHE A 225 8.51 -13.44 3.75
CA PHE A 225 8.34 -12.45 4.81
C PHE A 225 8.98 -12.92 6.12
N VAL A 226 9.76 -12.06 6.78
CA VAL A 226 10.40 -12.38 8.06
C VAL A 226 9.40 -12.28 9.20
N THR A 227 8.74 -13.40 9.51
CA THR A 227 7.74 -13.53 10.58
C THR A 227 8.17 -14.51 11.68
N ALA A 228 7.51 -14.47 12.84
CA ALA A 228 7.72 -15.48 13.87
C ALA A 228 6.99 -16.79 13.50
N PRO A 229 7.35 -17.95 14.09
CA PRO A 229 6.60 -19.19 13.87
C PRO A 229 5.10 -19.04 14.18
N GLY A 230 4.24 -19.48 13.26
CA GLY A 230 2.79 -19.31 13.35
C GLY A 230 2.29 -17.89 13.06
N GLU A 231 3.10 -17.03 12.45
CA GLU A 231 2.68 -15.72 11.94
C GLU A 231 2.71 -15.71 10.41
N THR A 232 1.63 -15.26 9.80
CA THR A 232 1.44 -15.16 8.35
C THR A 232 1.08 -13.72 7.99
N VAL A 233 1.65 -13.19 6.90
CA VAL A 233 1.34 -11.85 6.41
C VAL A 233 0.12 -11.93 5.50
N LEU A 234 -0.96 -11.23 5.87
CA LEU A 234 -2.12 -11.06 4.97
C LEU A 234 -1.85 -9.99 3.89
N GLY A 235 -1.02 -9.00 4.24
CA GLY A 235 -0.66 -7.87 3.39
C GLY A 235 -0.14 -6.71 4.22
N PHE A 236 -0.21 -5.50 3.66
CA PHE A 236 0.37 -4.30 4.26
C PHE A 236 -0.67 -3.21 4.49
N THR A 237 -0.47 -2.43 5.54
CA THR A 237 -1.39 -1.38 6.01
C THR A 237 -0.65 -0.07 6.25
N ASP A 238 -1.36 0.93 6.76
CA ASP A 238 -0.81 2.24 7.07
C ASP A 238 0.29 2.17 8.14
N ALA A 239 1.28 3.05 8.03
CA ALA A 239 2.46 3.06 8.90
C ALA A 239 2.09 3.15 10.39
N ASP A 240 1.11 4.01 10.72
CA ASP A 240 0.69 4.29 12.09
C ASP A 240 -0.31 3.25 12.65
N ALA A 241 -0.81 2.35 11.80
CA ALA A 241 -1.85 1.40 12.18
C ALA A 241 -1.28 0.17 12.93
N VAL A 242 0.01 -0.12 12.79
CA VAL A 242 0.70 -1.23 13.45
C VAL A 242 2.06 -0.79 13.98
N ARG A 243 2.56 -1.45 15.03
CA ARG A 243 3.81 -1.06 15.69
C ARG A 243 5.06 -1.73 15.14
N ARG A 244 4.89 -2.87 14.46
CA ARG A 244 5.98 -3.67 13.92
C ARG A 244 6.10 -3.40 12.43
N THR A 245 7.32 -3.38 11.92
CA THR A 245 7.62 -3.42 10.49
C THR A 245 8.27 -4.75 10.11
N VAL A 246 8.22 -5.08 8.83
CA VAL A 246 9.00 -6.15 8.22
C VAL A 246 9.73 -5.61 6.98
N PRO A 247 10.98 -6.05 6.73
CA PRO A 247 11.67 -5.70 5.51
C PRO A 247 10.97 -6.37 4.32
N VAL A 248 10.77 -5.61 3.25
CA VAL A 248 10.20 -6.09 1.99
C VAL A 248 10.99 -5.58 0.81
N GLU A 249 11.09 -6.41 -0.22
CA GLU A 249 11.45 -6.00 -1.57
C GLU A 249 10.22 -5.37 -2.24
N ASP A 250 10.35 -4.11 -2.63
CA ASP A 250 9.33 -3.30 -3.26
C ASP A 250 9.85 -2.76 -4.59
N GLY A 251 9.72 -3.57 -5.65
CA GLY A 251 10.48 -3.38 -6.88
C GLY A 251 11.98 -3.48 -6.62
N ASP A 252 12.75 -2.50 -7.08
CA ASP A 252 14.22 -2.47 -6.92
C ASP A 252 14.68 -1.92 -5.56
N VAL A 253 13.76 -1.66 -4.63
CA VAL A 253 14.05 -1.01 -3.34
C VAL A 253 13.65 -1.93 -2.19
N THR A 254 14.59 -2.20 -1.29
CA THR A 254 14.27 -2.80 0.01
C THR A 254 13.84 -1.71 0.99
N ARG A 255 12.70 -1.89 1.65
CA ARG A 255 12.23 -0.99 2.71
C ARG A 255 11.44 -1.71 3.79
N ASP A 256 11.30 -1.06 4.92
CA ASP A 256 10.39 -1.52 5.97
C ASP A 256 8.95 -1.17 5.59
N ALA A 257 8.06 -2.16 5.70
CA ALA A 257 6.63 -2.02 5.51
C ALA A 257 5.87 -2.49 6.75
N SER A 258 4.66 -1.94 6.94
CA SER A 258 3.77 -2.25 8.06
C SER A 258 2.88 -3.44 7.73
N PRO A 259 3.17 -4.66 8.23
CA PRO A 259 2.42 -5.86 7.86
C PRO A 259 1.16 -6.02 8.72
N VAL A 260 0.11 -6.55 8.11
CA VAL A 260 -1.00 -7.16 8.83
C VAL A 260 -0.65 -8.62 9.10
N ILE A 261 -0.28 -8.89 10.36
CA ILE A 261 0.11 -10.23 10.81
C ILE A 261 -1.12 -10.98 11.33
N TRP A 262 -1.44 -12.09 10.68
CA TRP A 262 -2.39 -13.07 11.16
C TRP A 262 -1.66 -14.21 11.88
N ARG A 263 -2.11 -14.53 13.09
CA ARG A 263 -1.52 -15.60 13.91
C ARG A 263 -2.31 -16.89 13.72
N THR A 264 -1.61 -17.99 13.54
CA THR A 264 -2.17 -19.35 13.41
C THR A 264 -1.63 -20.28 14.50
N GLY A 265 -2.11 -21.53 14.53
CA GLY A 265 -1.67 -22.55 15.48
C GLY A 265 -2.27 -22.42 16.90
N GLY A 266 -1.79 -23.27 17.83
CA GLY A 266 -2.44 -23.50 19.13
C GLY A 266 -2.59 -22.27 20.04
N ARG A 267 -1.79 -21.22 19.84
CA ARG A 267 -1.88 -19.96 20.60
C ARG A 267 -2.77 -18.91 19.96
N SER A 268 -3.22 -19.10 18.72
CA SER A 268 -4.12 -18.16 18.06
C SER A 268 -5.53 -18.29 18.60
N THR A 269 -6.17 -17.16 18.88
CA THR A 269 -7.61 -17.11 19.17
C THR A 269 -8.44 -17.17 17.89
N GLU A 270 -7.86 -16.84 16.74
CA GLU A 270 -8.53 -16.75 15.44
C GLU A 270 -7.77 -17.59 14.40
N PRO A 271 -7.86 -18.93 14.48
CA PRO A 271 -7.06 -19.85 13.69
C PRO A 271 -7.57 -20.04 12.25
N HIS A 272 -8.70 -19.45 11.89
CA HIS A 272 -9.35 -19.63 10.59
C HIS A 272 -9.74 -18.28 9.99
N LEU A 273 -9.67 -18.19 8.66
CA LEU A 273 -9.82 -16.96 7.91
C LEU A 273 -10.95 -17.06 6.89
N LEU A 274 -11.78 -16.02 6.82
CA LEU A 274 -12.73 -15.81 5.73
C LEU A 274 -12.28 -14.61 4.89
N VAL A 275 -12.16 -14.81 3.58
CA VAL A 275 -11.85 -13.78 2.60
C VAL A 275 -13.07 -13.59 1.73
N VAL A 276 -13.57 -12.36 1.62
CA VAL A 276 -14.72 -12.02 0.79
C VAL A 276 -14.31 -10.96 -0.21
N GLY A 277 -14.78 -11.06 -1.45
CA GLY A 277 -14.57 -9.99 -2.41
C GLY A 277 -15.39 -10.15 -3.69
N HIS A 278 -15.49 -9.06 -4.44
CA HIS A 278 -16.06 -9.09 -5.78
C HIS A 278 -15.13 -9.84 -6.76
N PRO A 279 -15.62 -10.34 -7.91
CA PRO A 279 -14.76 -10.86 -8.96
C PRO A 279 -13.63 -9.87 -9.32
N GLY A 280 -12.40 -10.36 -9.48
CA GLY A 280 -11.23 -9.51 -9.80
C GLY A 280 -10.67 -8.69 -8.63
N SER A 281 -11.23 -8.81 -7.43
CA SER A 281 -10.75 -8.09 -6.23
C SER A 281 -9.40 -8.57 -5.69
N GLY A 282 -8.89 -9.73 -6.14
CA GLY A 282 -7.64 -10.31 -5.68
C GLY A 282 -7.77 -11.31 -4.52
N THR A 283 -8.97 -11.89 -4.29
CA THR A 283 -9.16 -13.00 -3.33
C THR A 283 -8.23 -14.18 -3.63
N THR A 284 -8.19 -14.63 -4.88
CA THR A 284 -7.28 -15.70 -5.33
C THR A 284 -5.81 -15.33 -5.14
N THR A 285 -5.44 -14.07 -5.34
CA THR A 285 -4.08 -13.56 -5.06
C THR A 285 -3.73 -13.71 -3.58
N LEU A 286 -4.64 -13.38 -2.68
CA LEU A 286 -4.44 -13.60 -1.24
C LEU A 286 -4.32 -15.09 -0.92
N MET A 287 -5.18 -15.93 -1.48
CA MET A 287 -5.13 -17.38 -1.28
C MET A 287 -3.80 -17.99 -1.73
N ARG A 288 -3.29 -17.60 -2.91
CA ARG A 288 -1.97 -18.02 -3.41
C ARG A 288 -0.85 -17.54 -2.49
N SER A 289 -0.89 -16.28 -2.03
CA SER A 289 0.08 -15.74 -1.08
C SER A 289 0.14 -16.53 0.23
N LEU A 290 -1.03 -16.90 0.75
CA LEU A 290 -1.15 -17.73 1.95
C LEU A 290 -0.63 -19.15 1.72
N ALA A 291 -0.94 -19.76 0.57
CA ALA A 291 -0.44 -21.08 0.20
C ALA A 291 1.11 -21.12 0.17
N LEU A 292 1.73 -20.14 -0.49
CA LEU A 292 3.19 -20.04 -0.58
C LEU A 292 3.85 -19.81 0.78
N GLN A 293 3.23 -19.01 1.65
CA GLN A 293 3.71 -18.83 3.03
C GLN A 293 3.55 -20.11 3.86
N ALA A 294 2.43 -20.81 3.73
CA ALA A 294 2.14 -22.05 4.45
C ALA A 294 3.12 -23.18 4.08
N LEU A 295 3.46 -23.32 2.79
CA LEU A 295 4.38 -24.37 2.31
C LEU A 295 5.81 -24.28 2.89
N GLN A 296 6.21 -23.14 3.44
CA GLN A 296 7.52 -23.00 4.08
C GLN A 296 7.63 -23.82 5.37
N GLN A 297 6.52 -24.09 6.06
CA GLN A 297 6.53 -24.71 7.38
C GLN A 297 5.49 -25.82 7.55
N GLY A 298 4.58 -26.01 6.59
CA GLY A 298 3.45 -26.92 6.71
C GLY A 298 3.07 -27.59 5.41
N ASP A 299 1.89 -28.21 5.42
CA ASP A 299 1.30 -28.90 4.28
C ASP A 299 0.02 -28.18 3.85
N VAL A 300 -0.23 -28.14 2.55
CA VAL A 300 -1.33 -27.39 1.94
C VAL A 300 -2.23 -28.31 1.13
N LEU A 301 -3.53 -28.13 1.31
CA LEU A 301 -4.59 -28.77 0.54
C LEU A 301 -5.45 -27.64 -0.02
N VAL A 302 -5.67 -27.65 -1.34
CA VAL A 302 -6.47 -26.64 -2.04
C VAL A 302 -7.70 -27.28 -2.67
N VAL A 303 -8.86 -26.68 -2.45
CA VAL A 303 -10.11 -27.00 -3.12
C VAL A 303 -10.61 -25.75 -3.82
N GLU A 304 -10.71 -25.82 -5.15
CA GLU A 304 -11.14 -24.72 -6.00
C GLU A 304 -12.51 -25.05 -6.61
N GLY A 305 -13.56 -24.41 -6.10
CA GLY A 305 -14.91 -24.54 -6.64
C GLY A 305 -15.14 -23.76 -7.93
N GLY A 306 -14.24 -22.84 -8.26
CA GLY A 306 -14.33 -22.01 -9.45
C GLY A 306 -14.02 -22.72 -10.77
N GLY A 307 -13.25 -23.80 -10.71
CA GLY A 307 -12.87 -24.61 -11.88
C GLY A 307 -12.01 -23.91 -12.92
N THR A 308 -11.41 -22.75 -12.62
CA THR A 308 -10.57 -22.00 -13.57
C THR A 308 -9.11 -22.47 -13.56
N GLY A 309 -8.70 -23.22 -12.54
CA GLY A 309 -7.36 -23.80 -12.44
C GLY A 309 -6.33 -22.86 -11.83
N GLU A 310 -6.76 -21.87 -11.05
CA GLU A 310 -5.92 -20.82 -10.49
C GLU A 310 -4.76 -21.34 -9.61
N TYR A 311 -4.86 -22.58 -9.13
CA TYR A 311 -3.90 -23.20 -8.22
C TYR A 311 -3.06 -24.29 -8.88
N GLY A 312 -3.14 -24.45 -10.21
CA GLY A 312 -2.47 -25.52 -10.94
C GLY A 312 -0.96 -25.57 -10.73
N PHE A 313 -0.31 -24.42 -10.55
CA PHE A 313 1.14 -24.33 -10.34
C PHE A 313 1.64 -24.96 -9.02
N LEU A 314 0.74 -25.21 -8.06
CA LEU A 314 1.03 -25.89 -6.79
C LEU A 314 1.00 -27.42 -6.92
N ALA A 315 0.33 -27.97 -7.93
CA ALA A 315 0.14 -29.41 -8.04
C ALA A 315 1.48 -30.16 -8.17
N GLY A 316 1.64 -31.23 -7.38
CA GLY A 316 2.84 -32.08 -7.39
C GLY A 316 4.07 -31.48 -6.69
N ARG A 317 3.93 -30.35 -6.00
CA ARG A 317 5.01 -29.74 -5.20
C ARG A 317 5.09 -30.38 -3.81
N ASP A 318 6.29 -30.42 -3.23
CA ASP A 318 6.49 -30.91 -1.87
C ASP A 318 5.64 -30.12 -0.87
N GLY A 319 4.96 -30.81 0.04
CA GLY A 319 4.04 -30.20 1.00
C GLY A 319 2.66 -29.86 0.44
N VAL A 320 2.41 -30.01 -0.87
CA VAL A 320 1.05 -29.88 -1.44
C VAL A 320 0.41 -31.26 -1.49
N LEU A 321 -0.60 -31.47 -0.65
CA LEU A 321 -1.28 -32.76 -0.50
C LEU A 321 -2.29 -33.02 -1.62
N ALA A 322 -3.02 -31.97 -2.04
CA ALA A 322 -4.00 -32.05 -3.12
C ALA A 322 -4.33 -30.65 -3.67
N VAL A 323 -4.69 -30.61 -4.96
CA VAL A 323 -5.28 -29.44 -5.62
C VAL A 323 -6.51 -29.91 -6.40
N GLU A 324 -7.67 -29.81 -5.76
CA GLU A 324 -8.92 -30.35 -6.26
C GLU A 324 -9.79 -29.29 -6.91
N ARG A 325 -10.38 -29.65 -8.05
CA ARG A 325 -11.28 -28.76 -8.83
C ARG A 325 -12.67 -29.33 -9.04
N GLY A 326 -12.82 -30.65 -8.87
CA GLY A 326 -14.08 -31.37 -9.06
C GLY A 326 -14.72 -31.73 -7.73
N LEU A 327 -16.06 -31.84 -7.72
CA LEU A 327 -16.82 -32.17 -6.52
C LEU A 327 -16.39 -33.49 -5.87
N ALA A 328 -16.17 -34.55 -6.66
CA ALA A 328 -15.78 -35.85 -6.12
C ALA A 328 -14.42 -35.80 -5.40
N GLY A 329 -13.43 -35.14 -5.99
CA GLY A 329 -12.12 -34.94 -5.39
C GLY A 329 -12.17 -34.04 -4.16
N ALA A 330 -12.95 -32.96 -4.22
CA ALA A 330 -13.19 -32.07 -3.09
C ALA A 330 -13.80 -32.81 -1.89
N LEU A 331 -14.84 -33.64 -2.12
CA LEU A 331 -15.46 -34.43 -1.05
C LEU A 331 -14.47 -35.41 -0.42
N ALA A 332 -13.77 -36.21 -1.23
CA ALA A 332 -12.80 -37.19 -0.72
C ALA A 332 -11.68 -36.52 0.08
N THR A 333 -11.18 -35.39 -0.42
CA THR A 333 -10.08 -34.63 0.17
C THR A 333 -10.49 -33.94 1.48
N LEU A 334 -11.71 -33.38 1.55
CA LEU A 334 -12.22 -32.77 2.78
C LEU A 334 -12.63 -33.82 3.82
N GLU A 335 -13.14 -34.96 3.40
CA GLU A 335 -13.40 -36.10 4.29
C GLU A 335 -12.09 -36.62 4.90
N TRP A 336 -11.04 -36.75 4.09
CA TRP A 336 -9.71 -37.07 4.60
C TRP A 336 -9.23 -36.01 5.59
N ALA A 337 -9.38 -34.72 5.29
CA ALA A 337 -8.93 -33.63 6.16
C ALA A 337 -9.67 -33.61 7.50
N ALA A 338 -10.96 -33.95 7.52
CA ALA A 338 -11.73 -34.11 8.75
C ALA A 338 -11.17 -35.25 9.61
N HIS A 339 -10.96 -36.44 9.04
CA HIS A 339 -10.36 -37.57 9.75
C HIS A 339 -8.93 -37.28 10.22
N GLU A 340 -8.14 -36.59 9.40
CA GLU A 340 -6.78 -36.18 9.75
C GLU A 340 -6.77 -35.21 10.94
N THR A 341 -7.73 -34.28 10.99
CA THR A 341 -7.90 -33.38 12.14
C THR A 341 -8.18 -34.16 13.43
N GLU A 342 -9.07 -35.16 13.39
CA GLU A 342 -9.37 -36.01 14.55
C GLU A 342 -8.16 -36.86 14.97
N ARG A 343 -7.47 -37.45 14.00
CA ARG A 343 -6.25 -38.24 14.23
C ARG A 343 -5.20 -37.40 14.96
N ARG A 344 -4.92 -36.19 14.47
CA ARG A 344 -3.98 -35.23 15.08
C ARG A 344 -4.40 -34.85 16.50
N LEU A 345 -5.68 -34.58 16.72
CA LEU A 345 -6.21 -34.24 18.05
C LEU A 345 -5.99 -35.37 19.06
N ILE A 346 -6.28 -36.61 18.67
CA ILE A 346 -6.08 -37.80 19.51
C ILE A 346 -4.60 -38.02 19.81
N ALA A 347 -3.74 -37.92 18.79
CA ALA A 347 -2.29 -38.10 18.93
C ALA A 347 -1.67 -37.04 19.86
N ALA A 348 -1.99 -35.76 19.65
CA ALA A 348 -1.54 -34.67 20.50
C ALA A 348 -2.02 -34.82 21.96
N ASN A 349 -3.27 -35.27 22.16
CA ASN A 349 -3.79 -35.52 23.50
C ASN A 349 -3.08 -36.68 24.20
N ARG A 350 -2.79 -37.78 23.50
CA ARG A 350 -2.03 -38.92 24.06
C ARG A 350 -0.60 -38.53 24.41
N ALA A 351 0.07 -37.74 23.56
CA ALA A 351 1.40 -37.22 23.83
C ALA A 351 1.40 -36.38 25.13
N ARG A 352 0.47 -35.42 25.25
CA ARG A 352 0.30 -34.62 26.47
C ARG A 352 0.01 -35.45 27.72
N GLN A 353 -0.90 -36.42 27.65
CA GLN A 353 -1.26 -37.26 28.79
C GLN A 353 -0.10 -38.14 29.26
N SER A 354 0.77 -38.56 28.34
CA SER A 354 1.94 -39.39 28.64
C SER A 354 3.21 -38.59 28.93
N GLY A 355 3.17 -37.25 28.80
CA GLY A 355 4.33 -36.37 29.02
C GLY A 355 5.39 -36.45 27.91
N HIS A 356 5.06 -36.97 26.73
CA HIS A 356 5.96 -37.08 25.58
C HIS A 356 5.77 -35.93 24.59
N PRO A 357 6.79 -35.59 23.78
CA PRO A 357 6.61 -34.67 22.65
C PRO A 357 5.56 -35.20 21.66
N GLU A 358 4.94 -34.28 20.93
CA GLU A 358 4.02 -34.64 19.86
C GLU A 358 4.76 -35.41 18.74
N PRO A 359 4.14 -36.43 18.13
CA PRO A 359 4.72 -37.15 17.00
C PRO A 359 5.15 -36.25 15.84
N GLU A 360 6.24 -36.60 15.15
CA GLU A 360 6.77 -35.80 14.03
C GLU A 360 5.77 -35.61 12.89
N ASP A 361 4.94 -36.62 12.62
CA ASP A 361 3.94 -36.61 11.53
C ASP A 361 2.78 -35.63 11.76
N ILE A 362 2.61 -35.12 12.99
CA ILE A 362 1.63 -34.08 13.32
C ILE A 362 2.28 -32.73 13.64
N GLY A 363 3.62 -32.65 13.59
CA GLY A 363 4.37 -31.43 13.89
C GLY A 363 4.25 -30.35 12.80
N ARG A 364 4.01 -30.75 11.55
CA ARG A 364 3.77 -29.82 10.43
C ARG A 364 2.31 -29.36 10.42
N PRO A 365 2.00 -28.06 10.46
CA PRO A 365 0.63 -27.56 10.37
C PRO A 365 0.00 -27.89 9.01
N LEU A 366 -1.29 -28.24 9.02
CA LEU A 366 -2.08 -28.49 7.82
C LEU A 366 -2.92 -27.27 7.47
N TRP A 367 -2.86 -26.82 6.23
CA TRP A 367 -3.63 -25.70 5.71
C TRP A 367 -4.64 -26.19 4.67
N ILE A 368 -5.90 -25.85 4.89
CA ILE A 368 -7.03 -26.20 4.02
C ILE A 368 -7.53 -24.91 3.40
N LEU A 369 -7.28 -24.71 2.11
CA LEU A 369 -7.67 -23.53 1.36
C LEU A 369 -8.87 -23.88 0.47
N LEU A 370 -10.01 -23.27 0.73
CA LEU A 370 -11.21 -23.43 -0.08
C LEU A 370 -11.54 -22.13 -0.81
N ASP A 371 -11.52 -22.16 -2.13
CA ASP A 371 -11.90 -21.02 -2.97
C ASP A 371 -13.27 -21.28 -3.62
N ARG A 372 -14.26 -20.46 -3.26
CA ARG A 372 -15.67 -20.54 -3.67
C ARG A 372 -16.33 -21.89 -3.36
N PRO A 373 -16.36 -22.34 -2.09
CA PRO A 373 -17.00 -23.60 -1.72
C PRO A 373 -18.51 -23.61 -2.03
N SER A 374 -19.20 -22.47 -2.03
CA SER A 374 -20.63 -22.42 -2.38
C SER A 374 -20.91 -22.87 -3.81
N ALA A 375 -19.96 -22.68 -4.75
CA ALA A 375 -20.09 -23.20 -6.11
C ALA A 375 -20.14 -24.74 -6.13
N LEU A 376 -19.32 -25.40 -5.31
CA LEU A 376 -19.36 -26.85 -5.14
C LEU A 376 -20.60 -27.32 -4.38
N GLY A 377 -21.09 -26.54 -3.42
CA GLY A 377 -22.36 -26.82 -2.73
C GLY A 377 -23.55 -26.86 -3.68
N HIS A 378 -23.64 -25.91 -4.63
CA HIS A 378 -24.66 -25.95 -5.68
C HIS A 378 -24.55 -27.19 -6.58
N LEU A 379 -23.33 -27.57 -6.97
CA LEU A 379 -23.10 -28.80 -7.74
C LEU A 379 -23.50 -30.05 -6.93
N ALA A 380 -23.15 -30.10 -5.65
CA ALA A 380 -23.51 -31.20 -4.76
C ALA A 380 -25.03 -31.35 -4.63
N ALA A 381 -25.75 -30.25 -4.44
CA ALA A 381 -27.20 -30.25 -4.37
C ALA A 381 -27.84 -30.77 -5.68
N ALA A 382 -27.32 -30.38 -6.83
CA ALA A 382 -27.78 -30.86 -8.13
C ALA A 382 -27.57 -32.38 -8.31
N ASP A 383 -26.44 -32.91 -7.81
CA ASP A 383 -26.08 -34.32 -7.89
C ASP A 383 -26.65 -35.18 -6.73
N GLY A 384 -27.41 -34.58 -5.81
CA GLY A 384 -27.92 -35.26 -4.60
C GLY A 384 -26.81 -35.76 -3.66
N ARG A 385 -25.67 -35.06 -3.65
CA ARG A 385 -24.48 -35.36 -2.84
C ARG A 385 -24.44 -34.47 -1.61
N GLN A 386 -23.62 -34.85 -0.64
CA GLN A 386 -23.34 -34.05 0.55
C GLN A 386 -22.69 -32.71 0.16
N ASP A 387 -23.07 -31.62 0.82
CA ASP A 387 -22.39 -30.33 0.67
C ASP A 387 -20.97 -30.43 1.26
N PRO A 388 -19.91 -30.13 0.47
CA PRO A 388 -18.52 -30.10 0.95
C PRO A 388 -18.30 -29.26 2.21
N GLN A 389 -19.09 -28.21 2.43
CA GLN A 389 -18.98 -27.35 3.60
C GLN A 389 -19.28 -28.08 4.92
N GLU A 390 -20.10 -29.13 4.90
CA GLU A 390 -20.40 -29.91 6.10
C GLU A 390 -19.17 -30.64 6.66
N LEU A 391 -18.24 -31.01 5.79
CA LEU A 391 -17.00 -31.69 6.15
C LEU A 391 -16.00 -30.75 6.85
N LEU A 392 -16.21 -29.43 6.77
CA LEU A 392 -15.39 -28.44 7.47
C LEU A 392 -15.71 -28.34 8.97
N ARG A 393 -16.79 -28.95 9.46
CA ARG A 393 -17.21 -28.83 10.86
C ARG A 393 -16.12 -29.23 11.85
N VAL A 394 -15.44 -30.34 11.60
CA VAL A 394 -14.37 -30.84 12.46
C VAL A 394 -13.10 -29.98 12.35
N PRO A 395 -12.56 -29.71 11.13
CA PRO A 395 -11.43 -28.79 10.96
C PRO A 395 -11.65 -27.40 11.59
N LEU A 396 -12.85 -26.81 11.46
CA LEU A 396 -13.15 -25.48 11.99
C LEU A 396 -13.32 -25.45 13.52
N ARG A 397 -13.85 -26.52 14.12
CA ARG A 397 -14.07 -26.58 15.58
C ARG A 397 -12.82 -27.00 16.34
N HIS A 398 -12.03 -27.90 15.75
CA HIS A 398 -10.92 -28.56 16.44
C HIS A 398 -9.55 -28.24 15.83
N GLY A 399 -9.50 -27.54 14.70
CA GLY A 399 -8.27 -27.33 13.95
C GLY A 399 -7.19 -26.61 14.73
N ARG A 400 -7.54 -25.62 15.56
CA ARG A 400 -6.58 -24.95 16.45
C ARG A 400 -5.76 -25.93 17.29
N ALA A 401 -6.42 -26.92 17.89
CA ALA A 401 -5.78 -27.90 18.77
C ALA A 401 -5.08 -29.03 18.00
N ALA A 402 -5.44 -29.21 16.72
CA ALA A 402 -4.89 -30.20 15.82
C ALA A 402 -3.82 -29.63 14.86
N GLY A 403 -3.47 -28.34 14.97
CA GLY A 403 -2.55 -27.69 14.03
C GLY A 403 -3.12 -27.57 12.61
N VAL A 404 -4.44 -27.50 12.46
CA VAL A 404 -5.16 -27.34 11.19
C VAL A 404 -5.71 -25.92 11.06
N THR A 405 -5.40 -25.26 9.94
CA THR A 405 -5.84 -23.91 9.59
C THR A 405 -6.74 -23.98 8.36
N VAL A 406 -7.95 -23.43 8.44
CA VAL A 406 -8.89 -23.35 7.33
C VAL A 406 -8.97 -21.91 6.84
N VAL A 407 -8.81 -21.72 5.54
CA VAL A 407 -9.03 -20.45 4.84
C VAL A 407 -10.15 -20.66 3.83
N VAL A 408 -11.20 -19.85 3.91
CA VAL A 408 -12.31 -19.85 2.96
C VAL A 408 -12.31 -18.53 2.22
N ALA A 409 -12.26 -18.57 0.89
CA ALA A 409 -12.52 -17.42 0.03
C ALA A 409 -13.90 -17.57 -0.61
N GLU A 410 -14.70 -16.51 -0.58
CA GLU A 410 -16.03 -16.49 -1.18
C GLU A 410 -16.33 -15.14 -1.84
N GLN A 411 -17.30 -15.13 -2.75
CA GLN A 411 -17.79 -13.93 -3.40
C GLN A 411 -18.96 -13.31 -2.61
N PHE A 412 -19.09 -11.98 -2.66
CA PHE A 412 -20.19 -11.26 -1.99
C PHE A 412 -21.57 -11.84 -2.34
N ASP A 413 -21.82 -12.09 -3.63
CA ASP A 413 -23.10 -12.64 -4.12
C ASP A 413 -23.44 -14.01 -3.54
N SER A 414 -22.44 -14.80 -3.12
CA SER A 414 -22.59 -16.16 -2.59
C SER A 414 -22.39 -16.25 -1.07
N LEU A 415 -22.16 -15.12 -0.39
CA LEU A 415 -21.84 -15.12 1.05
C LEU A 415 -22.95 -15.75 1.92
N HIS A 416 -24.20 -15.60 1.50
CA HIS A 416 -25.36 -16.17 2.17
C HIS A 416 -25.42 -17.71 2.10
N ALA A 417 -24.74 -18.32 1.12
CA ALA A 417 -24.69 -19.76 0.91
C ALA A 417 -23.58 -20.45 1.73
N LEU A 418 -22.79 -19.70 2.50
CA LEU A 418 -21.82 -20.29 3.43
C LEU A 418 -22.54 -21.04 4.57
N ASP A 419 -21.96 -22.13 5.07
CA ASP A 419 -22.49 -22.80 6.27
C ASP A 419 -22.30 -21.93 7.52
N GLU A 420 -23.19 -22.10 8.50
CA GLU A 420 -23.09 -21.39 9.78
C GLU A 420 -21.80 -21.70 10.53
N THR A 421 -21.29 -22.94 10.39
CA THR A 421 -20.02 -23.32 11.02
C THR A 421 -18.86 -22.51 10.48
N VAL A 422 -18.83 -22.25 9.16
CA VAL A 422 -17.83 -21.40 8.52
C VAL A 422 -17.92 -20.00 9.11
N ARG A 423 -19.08 -19.35 9.01
CA ARG A 423 -19.29 -17.97 9.50
C ARG A 423 -18.89 -17.78 10.96
N THR A 424 -19.25 -18.72 11.83
CA THR A 424 -18.99 -18.65 13.28
C THR A 424 -17.52 -18.85 13.64
N HIS A 425 -16.78 -19.70 12.91
CA HIS A 425 -15.41 -20.08 13.27
C HIS A 425 -14.33 -19.33 12.48
N THR A 426 -14.67 -18.62 11.41
CA THR A 426 -13.76 -17.71 10.67
C THR A 426 -13.92 -16.28 11.15
N ARG A 427 -13.41 -15.97 12.35
CA ARG A 427 -13.51 -14.60 12.91
C ARG A 427 -12.34 -13.70 12.50
N ALA A 428 -11.25 -14.24 11.98
CA ALA A 428 -10.36 -13.45 11.14
C ALA A 428 -11.04 -13.29 9.78
N ARG A 429 -11.21 -12.04 9.33
CA ARG A 429 -11.95 -11.72 8.12
C ARG A 429 -11.23 -10.69 7.26
N VAL A 430 -11.33 -10.84 5.96
CA VAL A 430 -10.78 -9.93 4.96
C VAL A 430 -11.89 -9.63 3.95
N VAL A 431 -12.02 -8.37 3.58
CA VAL A 431 -12.86 -7.89 2.47
C VAL A 431 -11.93 -7.28 1.43
N LEU A 432 -11.98 -7.72 0.18
CA LEU A 432 -11.19 -7.18 -0.92
C LEU A 432 -12.08 -6.59 -2.02
N GLY A 433 -11.52 -5.60 -2.72
CA GLY A 433 -12.16 -4.93 -3.84
C GLY A 433 -13.06 -3.77 -3.42
N PRO A 434 -13.80 -3.20 -4.39
CA PRO A 434 -14.74 -2.14 -4.11
C PRO A 434 -15.91 -2.73 -3.33
N ALA A 435 -16.00 -2.36 -2.06
CA ALA A 435 -17.09 -2.69 -1.17
C ALA A 435 -17.51 -1.42 -0.45
N ASP A 436 -18.81 -1.19 -0.30
CA ASP A 436 -19.30 -0.06 0.48
C ASP A 436 -19.12 -0.30 2.00
N ARG A 437 -19.43 0.71 2.82
CA ARG A 437 -19.24 0.60 4.27
C ARG A 437 -20.12 -0.47 4.90
N ASP A 438 -21.33 -0.67 4.38
CA ASP A 438 -22.30 -1.61 4.94
C ASP A 438 -21.90 -3.04 4.58
N GLU A 439 -21.40 -3.28 3.37
CA GLU A 439 -20.81 -4.56 2.95
C GLU A 439 -19.57 -4.91 3.80
N VAL A 440 -18.68 -3.92 4.01
CA VAL A 440 -17.51 -4.10 4.87
C VAL A 440 -17.93 -4.40 6.31
N GLU A 441 -18.93 -3.70 6.85
CA GLU A 441 -19.44 -3.94 8.19
C GLU A 441 -20.13 -5.30 8.32
N ALA A 442 -20.93 -5.71 7.34
CA ALA A 442 -21.62 -7.00 7.35
C ALA A 442 -20.64 -8.17 7.41
N VAL A 443 -19.49 -8.05 6.73
CA VAL A 443 -18.45 -9.08 6.76
C VAL A 443 -17.55 -8.90 7.98
N LEU A 444 -16.99 -7.73 8.26
CA LEU A 444 -15.99 -7.54 9.31
C LEU A 444 -16.59 -7.36 10.72
N GLY A 445 -17.90 -7.12 10.82
CA GLY A 445 -18.61 -6.82 12.07
C GLY A 445 -18.26 -5.46 12.69
N ALA A 446 -17.63 -4.57 11.92
CA ALA A 446 -17.31 -3.20 12.29
C ALA A 446 -17.06 -2.36 11.03
N GLN A 447 -17.42 -1.08 11.08
CA GLN A 447 -17.20 -0.17 9.97
C GLN A 447 -15.69 0.10 9.74
N PRO A 448 -15.27 0.33 8.49
CA PRO A 448 -13.92 0.81 8.22
C PRO A 448 -13.72 2.21 8.79
N HIS A 449 -12.50 2.52 9.23
CA HIS A 449 -12.12 3.86 9.71
C HIS A 449 -11.88 4.86 8.56
N THR A 450 -12.10 4.44 7.32
CA THR A 450 -11.96 5.25 6.11
C THR A 450 -13.18 5.12 5.22
N THR A 451 -13.32 6.01 4.26
CA THR A 451 -14.33 5.85 3.22
C THR A 451 -13.81 4.98 2.08
N PRO A 452 -14.38 3.78 1.85
CA PRO A 452 -14.01 2.94 0.72
C PRO A 452 -14.20 3.67 -0.61
N THR A 453 -13.26 3.46 -1.54
CA THR A 453 -13.34 4.02 -2.90
C THR A 453 -13.92 2.98 -3.86
N PRO A 454 -14.72 3.41 -4.86
CA PRO A 454 -15.26 2.51 -5.87
C PRO A 454 -14.19 1.98 -6.83
N ASP A 455 -13.09 2.71 -7.00
CA ASP A 455 -11.94 2.28 -7.78
C ASP A 455 -10.82 1.89 -6.81
N VAL A 456 -10.48 0.60 -6.79
CA VAL A 456 -9.36 0.07 -6.01
C VAL A 456 -8.56 -0.93 -6.84
N PRO A 457 -7.23 -0.97 -6.68
CA PRO A 457 -6.42 -1.99 -7.34
C PRO A 457 -6.73 -3.38 -6.74
N PRO A 458 -6.51 -4.48 -7.49
CA PRO A 458 -6.62 -5.82 -6.94
C PRO A 458 -5.75 -6.00 -5.69
N GLY A 459 -6.27 -6.75 -4.72
CA GLY A 459 -5.65 -6.97 -3.42
C GLY A 459 -5.85 -5.83 -2.42
N ARG A 460 -6.48 -4.71 -2.80
CA ARG A 460 -6.88 -3.65 -1.86
C ARG A 460 -8.16 -4.03 -1.13
N GLY A 461 -8.23 -3.71 0.16
CA GLY A 461 -9.47 -3.77 0.91
C GLY A 461 -9.26 -3.54 2.40
N TYR A 462 -9.96 -4.31 3.22
CA TYR A 462 -9.98 -4.19 4.67
C TYR A 462 -9.86 -5.56 5.35
N THR A 463 -9.39 -5.57 6.59
CA THR A 463 -9.32 -6.79 7.38
C THR A 463 -9.56 -6.52 8.85
N ARG A 464 -10.15 -7.50 9.52
CA ARG A 464 -10.33 -7.50 10.97
C ARG A 464 -9.99 -8.88 11.51
N LEU A 465 -9.09 -8.91 12.48
CA LEU A 465 -8.67 -10.14 13.13
C LEU A 465 -9.41 -10.29 14.46
N GLY A 466 -10.47 -11.10 14.47
CA GLY A 466 -11.33 -11.29 15.64
C GLY A 466 -11.98 -9.97 16.08
N GLY A 467 -11.83 -9.64 17.37
CA GLY A 467 -12.32 -8.38 17.93
C GLY A 467 -11.43 -7.14 17.69
N GLY A 468 -10.32 -7.28 16.95
CA GLY A 468 -9.37 -6.20 16.70
C GLY A 468 -9.92 -5.04 15.84
N PRO A 469 -9.10 -4.00 15.58
CA PRO A 469 -9.49 -2.90 14.71
C PRO A 469 -9.62 -3.36 13.25
N VAL A 470 -10.47 -2.65 12.49
CA VAL A 470 -10.51 -2.79 11.03
C VAL A 470 -9.31 -2.04 10.46
N LEU A 471 -8.47 -2.74 9.69
CA LEU A 471 -7.27 -2.19 9.05
C LEU A 471 -7.46 -2.13 7.54
N ARG A 472 -6.93 -1.09 6.88
CA ARG A 472 -6.74 -1.10 5.43
C ARG A 472 -5.73 -2.19 5.08
N LEU A 473 -5.91 -2.83 3.95
CA LEU A 473 -5.08 -3.96 3.53
C LEU A 473 -4.72 -3.82 2.04
N GLN A 474 -3.45 -4.03 1.73
CA GLN A 474 -2.98 -4.32 0.39
C GLN A 474 -2.25 -5.66 0.38
N VAL A 475 -2.84 -6.63 -0.30
CA VAL A 475 -2.30 -7.98 -0.46
C VAL A 475 -1.08 -7.96 -1.40
N PRO A 476 -0.02 -8.76 -1.12
CA PRO A 476 1.13 -8.86 -2.01
C PRO A 476 0.75 -9.50 -3.35
N ALA A 477 1.29 -8.97 -4.45
CA ALA A 477 1.03 -9.50 -5.79
C ALA A 477 1.56 -10.95 -5.91
N THR A 478 0.64 -11.90 -6.09
CA THR A 478 0.91 -13.34 -6.21
C THR A 478 0.11 -13.93 -7.38
N PRO A 479 0.46 -13.56 -8.63
CA PRO A 479 -0.25 -14.07 -9.81
C PRO A 479 0.08 -15.54 -10.08
N ASP A 480 -0.62 -16.17 -11.03
CA ASP A 480 -0.20 -17.47 -11.56
C ASP A 480 1.11 -17.29 -12.34
N PRO A 481 2.19 -18.01 -12.00
CA PRO A 481 3.46 -17.90 -12.71
C PRO A 481 3.38 -18.36 -14.18
N TYR A 482 2.37 -19.16 -14.55
CA TYR A 482 2.20 -19.68 -15.90
C TYR A 482 1.15 -18.94 -16.73
N ASP A 483 0.53 -17.89 -16.19
CA ASP A 483 -0.30 -16.98 -16.98
C ASP A 483 0.60 -16.10 -17.89
N ASP A 484 0.18 -15.96 -19.15
CA ASP A 484 0.88 -15.16 -20.16
C ASP A 484 0.92 -13.66 -19.81
N ALA A 485 -0.07 -13.17 -19.06
CA ALA A 485 -0.15 -11.78 -18.59
C ALA A 485 0.78 -11.50 -17.39
N THR A 486 1.37 -12.53 -16.78
CA THR A 486 2.27 -12.37 -15.63
C THR A 486 3.62 -11.82 -16.07
N SER A 487 4.06 -10.73 -15.44
CA SER A 487 5.38 -10.14 -15.67
C SER A 487 6.50 -11.09 -15.23
N GLU A 488 7.67 -11.04 -15.88
CA GLU A 488 8.82 -11.87 -15.50
C GLU A 488 9.20 -11.70 -14.03
N ALA A 489 9.19 -10.46 -13.52
CA ALA A 489 9.51 -10.18 -12.12
C ALA A 489 8.55 -10.90 -11.15
N HIS A 490 7.24 -10.86 -11.40
CA HIS A 490 6.27 -11.57 -10.57
C HIS A 490 6.36 -13.10 -10.76
N ARG A 491 6.62 -13.57 -11.98
CA ARG A 491 6.81 -14.99 -12.28
C ARG A 491 7.97 -15.55 -11.47
N THR A 492 9.14 -14.92 -11.54
CA THR A 492 10.32 -15.32 -10.76
C THR A 492 10.02 -15.27 -9.26
N ALA A 493 9.41 -14.18 -8.77
CA ALA A 493 9.07 -14.04 -7.36
C ALA A 493 8.18 -15.18 -6.83
N VAL A 494 7.23 -15.67 -7.62
CA VAL A 494 6.39 -16.82 -7.24
C VAL A 494 7.15 -18.15 -7.36
N LEU A 495 7.89 -18.36 -8.45
CA LEU A 495 8.62 -19.60 -8.70
C LEU A 495 9.71 -19.85 -7.64
N ASP A 496 10.40 -18.82 -7.17
CA ASP A 496 11.45 -18.90 -6.14
C ASP A 496 10.90 -19.29 -4.75
N LEU A 497 9.59 -19.15 -4.55
CA LEU A 497 8.90 -19.56 -3.32
C LEU A 497 8.40 -21.01 -3.38
N LEU A 498 8.35 -21.62 -4.56
CA LEU A 498 7.83 -22.98 -4.70
C LEU A 498 8.83 -24.02 -4.16
N PRO A 499 8.34 -25.02 -3.40
CA PRO A 499 9.15 -26.16 -3.02
C PRO A 499 9.73 -26.89 -4.24
N GLY A 500 10.98 -27.33 -4.14
CA GLY A 500 11.70 -28.03 -5.21
C GLY A 500 12.30 -27.13 -6.30
N GLY A 501 12.33 -25.80 -6.12
CA GLY A 501 13.14 -24.89 -6.92
C GLY A 501 14.64 -25.06 -6.65
N ALA A 502 15.49 -24.78 -7.64
CA ALA A 502 16.94 -24.89 -7.51
C ALA A 502 17.41 -24.07 -6.28
N PRO A 503 18.30 -24.62 -5.43
CA PRO A 503 18.79 -23.87 -4.29
C PRO A 503 19.38 -22.55 -4.78
N ALA A 504 18.97 -21.45 -4.15
CA ALA A 504 19.67 -20.19 -4.28
C ALA A 504 21.14 -20.49 -3.99
N VAL A 505 21.97 -20.35 -5.03
CA VAL A 505 23.41 -20.47 -4.88
C VAL A 505 23.80 -19.29 -4.00
N GLU A 506 23.92 -19.51 -2.69
CA GLU A 506 24.74 -18.66 -1.85
C GLU A 506 26.07 -18.57 -2.59
N ALA A 507 26.41 -17.37 -3.06
CA ALA A 507 27.73 -17.07 -3.56
C ALA A 507 28.72 -17.12 -2.39
N VAL A 508 28.93 -18.31 -1.84
CA VAL A 508 30.18 -18.68 -1.23
C VAL A 508 31.15 -18.70 -2.40
N GLN A 509 32.00 -17.68 -2.48
CA GLN A 509 33.22 -17.74 -3.27
C GLN A 509 34.06 -18.90 -2.73
N GLU A 510 33.78 -20.12 -3.17
CA GLU A 510 34.77 -21.18 -3.19
C GLU A 510 35.83 -20.75 -4.19
N ALA A 511 36.96 -20.29 -3.66
CA ALA A 511 38.19 -20.16 -4.41
C ALA A 511 38.54 -21.55 -4.96
N LEU A 512 38.28 -21.75 -6.25
CA LEU A 512 38.85 -22.84 -7.03
C LEU A 512 40.38 -22.81 -6.84
N PRO A 513 41.01 -23.92 -6.42
CA PRO A 513 42.47 -23.98 -6.40
C PRO A 513 43.00 -23.94 -7.83
N GLU A 514 44.05 -23.14 -8.05
CA GLU A 514 44.75 -23.04 -9.33
C GLU A 514 45.24 -24.42 -9.80
N PRO A 515 45.20 -24.71 -11.11
CA PRO A 515 45.70 -25.96 -11.64
C PRO A 515 47.23 -26.00 -11.58
N GLU A 516 47.78 -27.03 -10.91
CA GLU A 516 49.21 -27.34 -10.98
C GLU A 516 49.61 -27.75 -12.42
N PRO A 517 50.84 -27.43 -12.87
CA PRO A 517 51.29 -27.73 -14.22
C PRO A 517 51.57 -29.22 -14.43
N GLU A 518 51.09 -29.74 -15.56
CA GLU A 518 51.29 -31.12 -16.03
C GLU A 518 52.78 -31.48 -16.20
N PRO A 519 53.20 -32.70 -15.82
CA PRO A 519 54.46 -33.26 -16.27
C PRO A 519 54.34 -33.95 -17.63
N GLU A 520 55.33 -33.65 -18.46
CA GLU A 520 55.54 -34.12 -19.83
C GLU A 520 55.97 -35.60 -19.92
N ILE A 521 55.42 -36.29 -20.95
CA ILE A 521 55.98 -37.43 -21.74
C ILE A 521 55.92 -38.79 -21.02
N VAL A 522 55.42 -39.90 -21.61
CA VAL A 522 56.00 -40.65 -22.73
C VAL A 522 54.94 -41.46 -23.47
N SER A 523 55.00 -41.39 -24.81
CA SER A 523 54.24 -42.21 -25.75
C SER A 523 54.65 -43.68 -25.70
N THR A 524 53.70 -44.60 -25.81
CA THR A 524 53.90 -45.77 -26.66
C THR A 524 52.59 -46.44 -27.05
N HIS A 525 52.53 -46.73 -28.34
CA HIS A 525 51.78 -47.77 -29.03
C HIS A 525 50.30 -47.54 -29.43
N LYS A 526 50.22 -47.46 -30.76
CA LYS A 526 49.12 -47.36 -31.70
C LYS A 526 48.69 -48.77 -32.09
N GLU A 527 47.38 -49.04 -32.13
CA GLU A 527 46.67 -50.01 -33.00
C GLU A 527 45.18 -49.97 -32.61
N GLN A 528 44.30 -49.23 -33.30
CA GLN A 528 43.53 -49.63 -34.50
C GLN A 528 42.98 -51.07 -34.47
N LEU A 529 41.66 -51.24 -34.37
CA LEU A 529 40.74 -51.77 -35.41
C LEU A 529 39.30 -51.80 -34.85
N ILE A 530 38.35 -51.04 -35.41
CA ILE A 530 37.39 -51.43 -36.48
C ILE A 530 36.45 -52.58 -36.05
N GLY A 531 35.16 -52.26 -35.98
CA GLY A 531 34.10 -53.21 -35.67
C GLY A 531 33.56 -53.97 -36.88
N ALA A 532 32.66 -54.91 -36.60
CA ALA A 532 31.54 -55.31 -37.45
C ALA A 532 30.59 -56.24 -36.64
N PRO A 533 29.28 -56.29 -37.00
CA PRO A 533 28.23 -56.99 -36.26
C PRO A 533 27.92 -58.38 -36.84
N ALA A 534 27.20 -59.23 -36.11
CA ALA A 534 26.37 -60.28 -36.70
C ALA A 534 25.32 -60.85 -35.72
N THR A 535 24.14 -61.01 -36.28
CA THR A 535 22.88 -61.60 -35.81
C THR A 535 22.87 -63.14 -35.75
N ALA A 536 21.92 -63.63 -34.93
CA ALA A 536 21.09 -64.85 -35.08
C ALA A 536 21.69 -66.26 -34.89
N GLU A 537 21.22 -66.98 -33.86
CA GLU A 537 20.27 -68.12 -33.95
C GLU A 537 20.25 -68.93 -32.63
N ARG A 538 19.16 -68.85 -31.86
CA ARG A 538 18.22 -69.94 -31.55
C ARG A 538 17.20 -69.53 -30.49
#